data_AF-A0A5E4HSE6-F1
#
_entry.id   AF-A0A5E4HSE6-F1
#
_cell.length_a   1.000
_cell.length_b   1.000
_cell.length_c   1.000
_cell.angle_alpha   90.00
_cell.angle_beta   90.00
_cell.angle_gamma   90.00
#
_symmetry.space_group_name_H-M   'P 1'
#
loop_
_entity.id
_entity.type
_entity.pdbx_description
1 polymer ?
#
loop_
_entity_poly.entity_id
_entity_poly.type
_entity_poly.pdbx_seq_one_letter_code
_entity_poly.pdbx_strand_id
1 'polypeptide(L)'
;MVNVRTDRCPTCLEEHKVTVPAFNYPNETKGLYCKAHKLEGMTARKGAKCVCGEIAYYAEDNKDKRTLKPTHCSEHRSEDMIVVTATCKECWDERKERVRPLFNIKGSTTGKYCREHAKPGMRFVGTYCTLCDYDIVSSRTFCFPLCQNCWLELHPDDERAQHIQHKQNLFTEEFKKEFEDTFTPEQVIYDRIMPNGISKRRGDIVINCYTHYVVVELDENQHRHPSYTPECTETRINNLVEDGKCKPMAFIHFNPDGYKEGNKSTESCFQKREGKWVLNQKEWTRRLTAVFDKVEEFANGWDFTSNLTQIKKFYYTED
;
A
#
# COMPACT_ATOMS: atom_id res chain seq x y z
N MET A 1 -12.66 10.69 -28.01
CA MET A 1 -13.33 11.00 -26.73
C MET A 1 -12.75 10.07 -25.67
N VAL A 2 -11.66 10.48 -25.01
CA VAL A 2 -10.90 9.60 -24.09
C VAL A 2 -11.56 9.62 -22.72
N ASN A 3 -12.13 8.49 -22.31
CA ASN A 3 -12.67 8.29 -20.97
C ASN A 3 -11.50 8.06 -20.00
N VAL A 4 -10.87 9.15 -19.53
CA VAL A 4 -9.74 9.08 -18.60
C VAL A 4 -10.26 8.79 -17.19
N ARG A 5 -10.42 7.50 -16.86
CA ARG A 5 -10.69 6.99 -15.51
C ARG A 5 -9.40 6.90 -14.69
N THR A 6 -8.65 7.99 -14.51
CA THR A 6 -7.48 7.94 -13.63
C THR A 6 -7.72 8.78 -12.38
N ASP A 7 -8.01 8.12 -11.26
CA ASP A 7 -7.96 8.70 -9.90
C ASP A 7 -6.49 8.96 -9.44
N ARG A 8 -5.58 9.17 -10.39
CA ARG A 8 -4.12 9.21 -10.22
C ARG A 8 -3.53 10.30 -11.11
N CYS A 9 -2.50 10.99 -10.62
CA CYS A 9 -1.80 11.96 -11.43
C CYS A 9 -0.95 11.26 -12.51
N PRO A 10 -1.04 11.67 -13.79
CA PRO A 10 -0.31 11.06 -14.90
C PRO A 10 1.20 10.99 -14.69
N THR A 11 1.81 12.07 -14.20
CA THR A 11 3.27 12.17 -14.04
C THR A 11 3.76 11.45 -12.77
N CYS A 12 2.95 11.49 -11.71
CA CYS A 12 3.18 10.74 -10.47
C CYS A 12 3.17 9.19 -10.70
N LEU A 13 2.61 8.70 -11.82
CA LEU A 13 2.70 7.29 -12.22
C LEU A 13 4.08 6.91 -12.79
N GLU A 14 4.81 7.87 -13.37
CA GLU A 14 6.13 7.63 -13.96
C GLU A 14 7.26 7.66 -12.90
N GLU A 15 7.04 8.37 -11.78
CA GLU A 15 8.03 8.50 -10.69
C GLU A 15 7.81 7.53 -9.51
N HIS A 16 6.98 6.48 -9.68
CA HIS A 16 6.56 5.53 -8.63
C HIS A 16 5.97 6.15 -7.34
N LYS A 17 5.60 7.45 -7.36
CA LYS A 17 4.97 8.17 -6.24
C LYS A 17 3.49 8.40 -6.55
N VAL A 18 2.64 7.44 -6.21
CA VAL A 18 1.19 7.57 -6.43
C VAL A 18 0.60 8.56 -5.44
N THR A 19 0.34 9.78 -5.89
CA THR A 19 -0.42 10.76 -5.11
C THR A 19 -1.76 11.06 -5.77
N VAL A 20 -2.76 11.36 -4.93
CA VAL A 20 -4.11 11.66 -5.40
C VAL A 20 -4.11 13.00 -6.14
N PRO A 21 -4.56 13.04 -7.41
CA PRO A 21 -4.59 14.27 -8.18
C PRO A 21 -5.63 15.22 -7.57
N ALA A 22 -5.15 16.40 -7.19
CA ALA A 22 -5.94 17.44 -6.56
C ALA A 22 -6.03 18.70 -7.41
N PHE A 23 -5.22 18.82 -8.47
CA PHE A 23 -5.08 20.00 -9.31
C PHE A 23 -5.66 19.78 -10.70
N ASN A 24 -6.37 20.78 -11.23
CA ASN A 24 -6.79 20.83 -12.63
C ASN A 24 -7.04 22.30 -13.03
N TYR A 25 -7.22 22.56 -14.32
CA TYR A 25 -7.63 23.87 -14.82
C TYR A 25 -8.98 24.32 -14.25
N PRO A 26 -9.22 25.64 -14.18
CA PRO A 26 -10.51 26.20 -13.78
C PRO A 26 -11.67 25.57 -14.55
N ASN A 27 -12.82 25.39 -13.88
CA ASN A 27 -14.08 24.81 -14.39
C ASN A 27 -14.10 23.29 -14.64
N GLU A 28 -12.95 22.62 -14.63
CA GLU A 28 -12.95 21.16 -14.71
C GLU A 28 -13.46 20.51 -13.42
N THR A 29 -14.05 19.31 -13.52
CA THR A 29 -14.70 18.59 -12.39
C THR A 29 -14.02 17.29 -11.95
N LYS A 30 -12.91 16.85 -12.58
CA LYS A 30 -11.96 15.81 -12.07
C LYS A 30 -10.52 16.29 -11.84
N GLY A 31 -9.87 15.95 -10.72
CA GLY A 31 -8.47 16.36 -10.49
C GLY A 31 -7.57 15.59 -11.44
N LEU A 32 -6.62 16.26 -12.09
CA LEU A 32 -5.70 15.64 -13.06
C LEU A 32 -4.29 15.49 -12.51
N TYR A 33 -3.76 16.47 -11.78
CA TYR A 33 -2.37 16.46 -11.33
C TYR A 33 -2.22 16.54 -9.81
N CYS A 34 -1.11 15.99 -9.32
CA CYS A 34 -0.69 16.10 -7.93
C CYS A 34 -0.01 17.46 -7.68
N LYS A 35 0.25 17.83 -6.41
CA LYS A 35 0.88 19.13 -6.08
C LYS A 35 2.24 19.29 -6.77
N ALA A 36 3.02 18.21 -6.79
CA ALA A 36 4.35 18.18 -7.38
C ALA A 36 4.34 18.35 -8.90
N HIS A 37 3.30 17.83 -9.57
CA HIS A 37 3.19 17.84 -11.02
C HIS A 37 2.07 18.75 -11.54
N LYS A 38 1.66 19.75 -10.74
CA LYS A 38 0.69 20.74 -11.24
C LYS A 38 1.33 21.52 -12.39
N LEU A 39 0.58 21.73 -13.46
CA LEU A 39 1.01 22.61 -14.54
C LEU A 39 0.62 24.07 -14.24
N GLU A 40 1.27 25.00 -14.93
CA GLU A 40 0.94 26.42 -14.83
C GLU A 40 -0.54 26.66 -15.18
N GLY A 41 -1.21 27.49 -14.39
CA GLY A 41 -2.64 27.78 -14.52
C GLY A 41 -3.59 26.74 -13.91
N MET A 42 -3.10 25.63 -13.35
CA MET A 42 -3.94 24.67 -12.63
C MET A 42 -4.21 25.09 -11.18
N THR A 43 -5.41 24.79 -10.68
CA THR A 43 -5.85 25.09 -9.31
C THR A 43 -6.30 23.83 -8.58
N ALA A 44 -6.15 23.84 -7.26
CA ALA A 44 -6.63 22.73 -6.44
C ALA A 44 -8.17 22.67 -6.41
N ARG A 45 -8.73 21.47 -6.30
CA ARG A 45 -10.15 21.20 -6.58
C ARG A 45 -11.03 20.95 -5.37
N LYS A 46 -10.48 20.46 -4.27
CA LYS A 46 -11.22 20.16 -3.04
C LYS A 46 -10.66 20.99 -1.89
N GLY A 47 -11.55 21.62 -1.13
CA GLY A 47 -11.20 22.50 -0.02
C GLY A 47 -11.29 23.98 -0.38
N ALA A 48 -11.24 24.83 0.64
CA ALA A 48 -11.11 26.26 0.42
C ALA A 48 -9.77 26.56 -0.27
N LYS A 49 -9.72 27.63 -1.07
CA LYS A 49 -8.55 27.98 -1.87
C LYS A 49 -7.88 29.23 -1.33
N CYS A 50 -6.56 29.25 -1.44
CA CYS A 50 -5.78 30.47 -1.32
C CYS A 50 -5.90 31.30 -2.60
N VAL A 51 -5.54 32.59 -2.52
CA VAL A 51 -5.50 33.51 -3.67
C VAL A 51 -4.63 32.97 -4.83
N CYS A 52 -3.60 32.17 -4.52
CA CYS A 52 -2.76 31.52 -5.53
C CYS A 52 -3.36 30.24 -6.15
N GLY A 53 -4.57 29.85 -5.78
CA GLY A 53 -5.24 28.64 -6.30
C GLY A 53 -4.86 27.32 -5.59
N GLU A 54 -3.93 27.35 -4.65
CA GLU A 54 -3.58 26.20 -3.79
C GLU A 54 -4.66 25.91 -2.74
N ILE A 55 -4.65 24.70 -2.19
CA ILE A 55 -5.54 24.36 -1.06
C ILE A 55 -5.15 25.21 0.15
N ALA A 56 -6.12 25.91 0.70
CA ALA A 56 -5.97 26.64 1.93
C ALA A 56 -6.14 25.71 3.15
N TYR A 57 -5.30 25.94 4.14
CA TYR A 57 -5.32 25.26 5.43
C TYR A 57 -5.30 26.22 6.61
N TYR A 58 -4.93 27.48 6.37
CA TYR A 58 -4.67 28.50 7.38
C TYR A 58 -5.72 29.60 7.33
N ALA A 59 -6.03 30.20 8.47
CA ALA A 59 -6.85 31.40 8.58
C ALA A 59 -6.40 32.26 9.77
N GLU A 60 -6.79 33.52 9.78
CA GLU A 60 -6.60 34.41 10.93
C GLU A 60 -7.41 33.91 12.12
N ASP A 61 -6.82 33.93 13.32
CA ASP A 61 -7.53 33.50 14.53
C ASP A 61 -8.58 34.56 14.92
N ASN A 62 -9.85 34.17 14.97
CA ASN A 62 -10.96 35.04 15.36
C ASN A 62 -11.65 34.59 16.66
N LYS A 63 -10.95 33.81 17.52
CA LYS A 63 -11.42 33.23 18.79
C LYS A 63 -12.49 32.13 18.67
N ASP A 64 -13.26 32.05 17.59
CA ASP A 64 -14.18 30.93 17.32
C ASP A 64 -13.67 30.03 16.18
N LYS A 65 -12.78 29.11 16.55
CA LYS A 65 -12.18 28.13 15.63
C LYS A 65 -13.18 27.27 14.87
N ARG A 66 -14.44 27.14 15.33
CA ARG A 66 -15.47 26.32 14.67
C ARG A 66 -16.04 27.00 13.42
N THR A 67 -15.87 28.30 13.29
CA THR A 67 -16.36 29.10 12.16
C THR A 67 -15.28 29.43 11.14
N LEU A 68 -14.01 29.22 11.50
CA LEU A 68 -12.88 29.55 10.66
C LEU A 68 -12.88 28.73 9.38
N LYS A 69 -12.89 29.43 8.25
CA LYS A 69 -12.70 28.86 6.93
C LYS A 69 -11.25 29.10 6.50
N PRO A 70 -10.56 28.08 6.01
CA PRO A 70 -9.19 28.27 5.55
C PRO A 70 -9.16 29.21 4.34
N THR A 71 -8.25 30.18 4.35
CA THR A 71 -8.07 31.19 3.31
C THR A 71 -6.67 31.22 2.73
N HIS A 72 -5.67 30.68 3.43
CA HIS A 72 -4.27 30.71 3.00
C HIS A 72 -3.63 29.32 2.93
N CYS A 73 -2.73 29.12 1.96
CA CYS A 73 -1.89 27.92 1.88
C CYS A 73 -0.61 28.10 2.73
N SER A 74 0.27 27.09 2.75
CA SER A 74 1.53 27.16 3.52
C SER A 74 2.43 28.33 3.12
N GLU A 75 2.50 28.64 1.82
CA GLU A 75 3.39 29.67 1.27
C GLU A 75 2.86 31.10 1.45
N HIS A 76 1.56 31.24 1.63
CA HIS A 76 0.89 32.56 1.70
C HIS A 76 0.26 32.83 3.07
N ARG A 77 0.57 32.03 4.10
CA ARG A 77 0.13 32.32 5.46
C ARG A 77 1.02 33.41 6.06
N SER A 78 0.46 34.29 6.88
CA SER A 78 1.26 35.11 7.80
C SER A 78 1.65 34.28 9.04
N GLU A 79 2.60 34.78 9.82
CA GLU A 79 3.07 34.10 11.05
C GLU A 79 1.96 33.92 12.09
N ASP A 80 0.95 34.81 12.10
CA ASP A 80 -0.17 34.80 13.05
C ASP A 80 -1.34 33.90 12.60
N MET A 81 -1.29 33.34 11.39
CA MET A 81 -2.37 32.47 10.89
C MET A 81 -2.23 31.05 11.42
N ILE A 82 -3.36 30.51 11.88
CA ILE A 82 -3.45 29.17 12.47
C ILE A 82 -3.99 28.15 11.47
N VAL A 83 -3.62 26.88 11.60
CA VAL A 83 -4.25 25.78 10.85
C VAL A 83 -5.67 25.59 11.34
N VAL A 84 -6.64 25.63 10.42
CA VAL A 84 -8.09 25.50 10.73
C VAL A 84 -8.72 24.28 10.08
N THR A 85 -7.91 23.40 9.51
CA THR A 85 -8.32 22.08 9.03
C THR A 85 -7.93 20.99 10.02
N ALA A 86 -8.55 19.81 9.91
CA ALA A 86 -8.24 18.68 10.80
C ALA A 86 -6.72 18.38 10.81
N THR A 87 -6.13 18.47 12.00
CA THR A 87 -4.72 18.19 12.28
C THR A 87 -4.61 17.15 13.39
N CYS A 88 -3.45 16.51 13.52
CA CYS A 88 -3.17 15.62 14.64
C CYS A 88 -3.28 16.37 15.98
N LYS A 89 -3.96 15.74 16.95
CA LYS A 89 -4.18 16.33 18.28
C LYS A 89 -2.93 16.59 19.13
N GLU A 90 -1.86 15.84 18.91
CA GLU A 90 -0.63 15.90 19.73
C GLU A 90 0.54 16.54 18.97
N CYS A 91 0.33 16.90 17.69
CA CYS A 91 1.27 17.76 16.98
C CYS A 91 1.10 19.18 17.51
N TRP A 92 1.59 19.43 18.74
CA TRP A 92 1.51 20.73 19.39
C TRP A 92 2.74 21.56 19.06
N ASP A 93 2.60 22.42 18.07
CA ASP A 93 3.35 23.67 18.00
C ASP A 93 2.43 24.68 17.31
N GLU A 94 2.15 25.79 17.99
CA GLU A 94 1.07 26.73 17.69
C GLU A 94 1.27 27.45 16.34
N ARG A 95 2.39 27.18 15.63
CA ARG A 95 2.75 27.77 14.35
C ARG A 95 3.16 26.76 13.25
N LYS A 96 3.06 25.44 13.47
CA LYS A 96 3.56 24.44 12.49
C LYS A 96 2.51 23.75 11.63
N GLU A 97 3.05 23.19 10.56
CA GLU A 97 2.40 22.66 9.37
C GLU A 97 1.29 21.65 9.64
N ARG A 98 0.35 21.57 8.69
CA ARG A 98 -0.77 20.63 8.75
C ARG A 98 -0.31 19.17 8.68
N VAL A 99 -0.37 18.46 9.81
CA VAL A 99 -0.17 17.01 9.87
C VAL A 99 -1.52 16.29 9.79
N ARG A 100 -1.71 15.43 8.77
CA ARG A 100 -2.99 14.70 8.59
C ARG A 100 -3.23 13.71 9.74
N PRO A 101 -4.37 13.80 10.44
CA PRO A 101 -4.76 12.78 11.39
C PRO A 101 -5.40 11.60 10.64
N LEU A 102 -4.76 10.43 10.70
CA LEU A 102 -5.18 9.21 10.02
C LEU A 102 -5.49 8.06 11.00
N PHE A 103 -5.10 8.19 12.27
CA PHE A 103 -5.22 7.14 13.29
C PHE A 103 -6.26 7.50 14.35
N ASN A 104 -7.00 6.50 14.81
CA ASN A 104 -7.96 6.62 15.91
C ASN A 104 -8.31 5.23 16.48
N ILE A 105 -9.15 5.18 17.51
CA ILE A 105 -9.67 3.92 18.05
C ILE A 105 -10.59 3.21 17.03
N LYS A 106 -10.63 1.88 17.10
CA LYS A 106 -11.52 1.02 16.30
C LYS A 106 -12.97 1.52 16.33
N GLY A 107 -13.63 1.51 15.17
CA GLY A 107 -15.01 1.99 14.99
C GLY A 107 -15.14 3.49 14.70
N SER A 108 -14.06 4.26 14.84
CA SER A 108 -14.08 5.68 14.48
C SER A 108 -14.18 5.90 12.97
N THR A 109 -14.94 6.91 12.54
CA THR A 109 -15.07 7.31 11.13
C THR A 109 -14.12 8.43 10.71
N THR A 110 -13.41 9.04 11.66
CA THR A 110 -12.46 10.14 11.43
C THR A 110 -11.17 9.94 12.22
N GLY A 111 -10.04 10.35 11.64
CA GLY A 111 -8.74 10.32 12.30
C GLY A 111 -8.58 11.44 13.34
N LYS A 112 -7.84 11.16 14.42
CA LYS A 112 -7.47 12.15 15.45
C LYS A 112 -5.96 12.32 15.62
N TYR A 113 -5.18 11.31 15.27
CA TYR A 113 -3.73 11.28 15.47
C TYR A 113 -3.01 11.00 14.16
N CYS A 114 -1.79 11.53 14.01
CA CYS A 114 -0.87 11.04 12.98
C CYS A 114 -0.32 9.67 13.40
N ARG A 115 0.52 9.07 12.55
CA ARG A 115 1.19 7.81 12.85
C ARG A 115 2.07 7.90 14.10
N GLU A 116 2.92 8.92 14.16
CA GLU A 116 3.91 9.10 15.23
C GLU A 116 3.27 9.32 16.61
N HIS A 117 2.07 9.91 16.63
CA HIS A 117 1.30 10.14 17.84
C HIS A 117 0.15 9.13 18.03
N ALA A 118 0.12 8.04 17.27
CA ALA A 118 -0.83 6.98 17.50
C ALA A 118 -0.54 6.31 18.85
N LYS A 119 -1.54 6.26 19.72
CA LYS A 119 -1.42 5.62 21.04
C LYS A 119 -1.65 4.11 20.93
N PRO A 120 -1.18 3.29 21.89
CA PRO A 120 -1.48 1.86 21.92
C PRO A 120 -2.99 1.59 21.75
N GLY A 121 -3.33 0.63 20.90
CA GLY A 121 -4.72 0.27 20.56
C GLY A 121 -5.40 1.17 19.50
N MET A 122 -4.73 2.20 18.98
CA MET A 122 -5.21 2.96 17.83
C MET A 122 -4.83 2.28 16.51
N ARG A 123 -5.70 2.42 15.50
CA ARG A 123 -5.46 1.93 14.14
C ARG A 123 -5.76 3.02 13.11
N PHE A 124 -5.29 2.81 11.89
CA PHE A 124 -5.65 3.65 10.75
C PHE A 124 -7.19 3.70 10.59
N VAL A 125 -7.73 4.85 10.24
CA VAL A 125 -9.16 5.00 9.98
C VAL A 125 -9.44 4.63 8.54
N GLY A 126 -10.05 3.47 8.34
CA GLY A 126 -10.41 2.96 7.03
C GLY A 126 -11.50 1.90 7.12
N THR A 127 -11.86 1.35 5.98
CA THR A 127 -12.80 0.23 5.92
C THR A 127 -12.05 -1.07 6.11
N TYR A 128 -12.41 -1.84 7.14
CA TYR A 128 -11.76 -3.09 7.48
C TYR A 128 -12.58 -4.29 7.00
N CYS A 129 -11.91 -5.38 6.67
CA CYS A 129 -12.51 -6.68 6.37
C CYS A 129 -13.47 -7.06 7.49
N THR A 130 -14.70 -7.39 7.14
CA THR A 130 -15.75 -7.69 8.12
C THR A 130 -15.54 -9.02 8.86
N LEU A 131 -14.71 -9.93 8.31
CA LEU A 131 -14.40 -11.22 8.93
C LEU A 131 -13.15 -11.17 9.82
N CYS A 132 -12.00 -10.72 9.29
CA CYS A 132 -10.76 -10.68 10.07
C CYS A 132 -10.59 -9.40 10.89
N ASP A 133 -11.31 -8.32 10.56
CA ASP A 133 -11.23 -6.98 11.17
C ASP A 133 -9.80 -6.40 11.23
N TYR A 134 -8.93 -6.88 10.35
CA TYR A 134 -7.52 -6.52 10.34
C TYR A 134 -7.06 -5.92 9.02
N ASP A 135 -7.50 -6.49 7.90
CA ASP A 135 -7.17 -5.98 6.57
C ASP A 135 -8.01 -4.79 6.19
N ILE A 136 -7.37 -3.75 5.65
CA ILE A 136 -8.08 -2.62 5.04
C ILE A 136 -8.55 -3.08 3.66
N VAL A 137 -9.84 -2.89 3.39
CA VAL A 137 -10.49 -3.33 2.15
C VAL A 137 -11.11 -2.13 1.46
N SER A 138 -10.89 -2.04 0.15
CA SER A 138 -11.50 -1.00 -0.67
C SER A 138 -12.86 -1.46 -1.16
N SER A 139 -13.86 -0.57 -1.16
CA SER A 139 -15.18 -0.85 -1.74
C SER A 139 -15.17 -1.16 -3.24
N ARG A 140 -14.01 -1.03 -3.89
CA ARG A 140 -13.79 -1.32 -5.32
C ARG A 140 -13.19 -2.70 -5.59
N THR A 141 -12.80 -3.44 -4.56
CA THR A 141 -12.32 -4.81 -4.74
C THR A 141 -13.51 -5.74 -4.97
N PHE A 142 -13.29 -6.82 -5.70
CA PHE A 142 -14.34 -7.80 -5.99
C PHE A 142 -14.80 -8.56 -4.74
N CYS A 143 -13.94 -8.62 -3.72
CA CYS A 143 -14.13 -9.34 -2.47
C CYS A 143 -14.73 -8.48 -1.36
N PHE A 144 -14.99 -7.18 -1.59
CA PHE A 144 -15.61 -6.32 -0.58
C PHE A 144 -16.96 -6.90 -0.09
N PRO A 145 -17.26 -6.95 1.23
CA PRO A 145 -16.58 -6.28 2.34
C PRO A 145 -15.52 -7.13 3.07
N LEU A 146 -14.98 -8.15 2.40
CA LEU A 146 -13.94 -9.04 2.89
C LEU A 146 -12.58 -8.70 2.26
N CYS A 147 -11.50 -9.16 2.90
CA CYS A 147 -10.20 -9.22 2.23
C CYS A 147 -10.14 -10.46 1.33
N GLN A 148 -9.18 -10.49 0.41
CA GLN A 148 -9.03 -11.59 -0.55
C GLN A 148 -8.97 -12.95 0.16
N ASN A 149 -8.12 -13.09 1.18
CA ASN A 149 -7.96 -14.37 1.90
C ASN A 149 -9.26 -14.85 2.56
N CYS A 150 -9.94 -13.98 3.32
CA CYS A 150 -11.23 -14.32 3.93
C CYS A 150 -12.31 -14.65 2.89
N TRP A 151 -12.25 -14.01 1.72
CA TRP A 151 -13.17 -14.28 0.63
C TRP A 151 -12.88 -15.64 -0.03
N LEU A 152 -11.61 -16.00 -0.24
CA LEU A 152 -11.20 -17.32 -0.75
C LEU A 152 -11.69 -18.46 0.17
N GLU A 153 -11.54 -18.29 1.48
CA GLU A 153 -12.01 -19.27 2.48
C GLU A 153 -13.52 -19.51 2.41
N LEU A 154 -14.30 -18.44 2.19
CA LEU A 154 -15.77 -18.50 2.16
C LEU A 154 -16.34 -18.89 0.79
N HIS A 155 -15.56 -18.75 -0.27
CA HIS A 155 -16.01 -18.95 -1.64
C HIS A 155 -15.05 -19.84 -2.46
N PRO A 156 -14.70 -21.05 -1.98
CA PRO A 156 -13.74 -21.93 -2.67
C PRO A 156 -14.20 -22.35 -4.07
N ASP A 157 -15.51 -22.36 -4.33
CA ASP A 157 -16.10 -22.77 -5.60
C ASP A 157 -16.22 -21.64 -6.64
N ASP A 158 -15.90 -20.39 -6.31
CA ASP A 158 -15.95 -19.28 -7.27
C ASP A 158 -14.79 -19.37 -8.27
N GLU A 159 -15.05 -19.15 -9.56
CA GLU A 159 -14.02 -19.19 -10.63
C GLU A 159 -12.82 -18.29 -10.32
N ARG A 160 -13.04 -17.13 -9.69
CA ARG A 160 -11.96 -16.23 -9.30
C ARG A 160 -11.17 -16.80 -8.14
N ALA A 161 -11.83 -17.41 -7.16
CA ALA A 161 -11.15 -18.05 -6.03
C ALA A 161 -10.26 -19.18 -6.51
N GLN A 162 -10.80 -20.04 -7.37
CA GLN A 162 -10.07 -21.14 -7.98
C GLN A 162 -8.89 -20.64 -8.80
N HIS A 163 -9.05 -19.56 -9.57
CA HIS A 163 -7.96 -18.96 -10.33
C HIS A 163 -6.85 -18.40 -9.42
N ILE A 164 -7.20 -17.67 -8.35
CA ILE A 164 -6.23 -17.15 -7.37
C ILE A 164 -5.49 -18.31 -6.70
N GLN A 165 -6.22 -19.31 -6.19
CA GLN A 165 -5.63 -20.48 -5.55
C GLN A 165 -4.74 -21.27 -6.51
N HIS A 166 -5.13 -21.38 -7.78
CA HIS A 166 -4.32 -22.04 -8.80
C HIS A 166 -2.98 -21.34 -9.00
N LYS A 167 -2.97 -20.00 -9.08
CA LYS A 167 -1.74 -19.20 -9.18
C LYS A 167 -0.84 -19.38 -7.94
N GLN A 168 -1.43 -19.39 -6.74
CA GLN A 168 -0.72 -19.64 -5.48
C GLN A 168 -0.10 -21.04 -5.41
N ASN A 169 -0.85 -22.05 -5.81
CA ASN A 169 -0.38 -23.43 -5.81
C ASN A 169 0.76 -23.61 -6.81
N LEU A 170 0.63 -23.08 -8.04
CA LEU A 170 1.69 -23.14 -9.05
C LEU A 170 2.98 -22.47 -8.55
N PHE A 171 2.89 -21.27 -7.98
CA PHE A 171 4.06 -20.60 -7.43
C PHE A 171 4.72 -21.41 -6.31
N THR A 172 3.90 -21.96 -5.39
CA THR A 172 4.38 -22.74 -4.26
C THR A 172 5.07 -24.03 -4.72
N GLU A 173 4.53 -24.70 -5.74
CA GLU A 173 5.13 -25.90 -6.33
C GLU A 173 6.47 -25.59 -6.99
N GLU A 174 6.58 -24.51 -7.75
CA GLU A 174 7.84 -24.10 -8.39
C GLU A 174 8.88 -23.67 -7.35
N PHE A 175 8.47 -22.95 -6.30
CA PHE A 175 9.38 -22.59 -5.21
C PHE A 175 9.91 -23.83 -4.48
N LYS A 176 9.05 -24.82 -4.21
CA LYS A 176 9.48 -26.08 -3.57
C LYS A 176 10.53 -26.79 -4.41
N LYS A 177 10.31 -26.91 -5.72
CA LYS A 177 11.27 -27.55 -6.63
C LYS A 177 12.62 -26.82 -6.66
N GLU A 178 12.59 -25.49 -6.66
CA GLU A 178 13.83 -24.69 -6.73
C GLU A 178 14.64 -24.80 -5.44
N PHE A 179 13.98 -24.77 -4.28
CA PHE A 179 14.65 -24.60 -2.99
C PHE A 179 14.59 -25.82 -2.06
N GLU A 180 14.18 -27.00 -2.54
CA GLU A 180 14.09 -28.22 -1.72
C GLU A 180 15.43 -28.64 -1.10
N ASP A 181 16.53 -28.43 -1.83
CA ASP A 181 17.90 -28.72 -1.37
C ASP A 181 18.56 -27.52 -0.65
N THR A 182 17.94 -26.34 -0.73
CA THR A 182 18.49 -25.09 -0.19
C THR A 182 17.97 -24.80 1.22
N PHE A 183 16.67 -25.04 1.46
CA PHE A 183 16.05 -24.78 2.76
C PHE A 183 15.46 -26.06 3.35
N THR A 184 15.70 -26.26 4.64
CA THR A 184 15.07 -27.35 5.39
C THR A 184 13.55 -27.10 5.55
N PRO A 185 12.74 -28.17 5.70
CA PRO A 185 11.29 -28.03 5.94
C PRO A 185 10.94 -27.17 7.16
N GLU A 186 11.83 -27.08 8.15
CA GLU A 186 11.66 -26.24 9.35
C GLU A 186 11.95 -24.76 9.09
N GLN A 187 12.71 -24.44 8.03
CA GLN A 187 13.02 -23.07 7.65
C GLN A 187 11.93 -22.44 6.80
N VAL A 188 11.18 -23.22 6.03
CA VAL A 188 10.17 -22.67 5.11
C VAL A 188 8.75 -22.98 5.58
N ILE A 189 7.97 -21.93 5.76
CA ILE A 189 6.56 -22.01 6.09
C ILE A 189 5.78 -21.66 4.83
N TYR A 190 5.06 -22.66 4.32
CA TYR A 190 4.10 -22.51 3.23
C TYR A 190 2.70 -22.32 3.82
N ASP A 191 1.99 -21.29 3.36
CA ASP A 191 0.53 -21.12 3.56
C ASP A 191 0.03 -21.30 5.01
N ARG A 192 0.80 -20.82 6.00
CA ARG A 192 0.35 -20.77 7.41
C ARG A 192 0.67 -19.47 8.11
N ILE A 193 -0.20 -19.16 9.08
CA ILE A 193 -0.04 -18.08 10.05
C ILE A 193 1.31 -18.27 10.77
N MET A 194 2.10 -17.19 10.87
CA MET A 194 3.40 -17.20 11.57
C MET A 194 3.27 -17.82 12.98
N PRO A 195 4.12 -18.79 13.36
CA PRO A 195 4.11 -19.36 14.70
C PRO A 195 4.39 -18.26 15.73
N ASN A 196 3.47 -18.07 16.68
CA ASN A 196 3.47 -17.00 17.71
C ASN A 196 3.25 -15.56 17.21
N GLY A 197 2.90 -15.35 15.93
CA GLY A 197 2.49 -14.03 15.43
C GLY A 197 0.98 -13.84 15.59
N ILE A 198 0.55 -12.80 16.32
CA ILE A 198 -0.87 -12.42 16.49
C ILE A 198 -1.49 -11.91 15.16
N SER A 199 -0.67 -11.72 14.15
CA SER A 199 -1.09 -11.46 12.78
C SER A 199 -1.58 -12.74 12.11
N LYS A 200 -2.91 -12.90 11.99
CA LYS A 200 -3.60 -13.90 11.13
C LYS A 200 -3.29 -13.76 9.63
N ARG A 201 -2.20 -13.07 9.26
CA ARG A 201 -1.82 -12.83 7.87
C ARG A 201 -0.81 -13.86 7.42
N ARG A 202 -1.20 -14.59 6.38
CA ARG A 202 -0.38 -15.56 5.68
C ARG A 202 0.57 -14.79 4.77
N GLY A 203 1.88 -14.93 4.95
CA GLY A 203 2.77 -14.82 3.80
C GLY A 203 2.57 -16.09 2.99
N ASP A 204 2.55 -16.02 1.66
CA ASP A 204 2.42 -17.23 0.85
C ASP A 204 3.61 -18.17 1.13
N ILE A 205 4.81 -17.59 1.28
CA ILE A 205 6.02 -18.29 1.70
C ILE A 205 6.80 -17.42 2.69
N VAL A 206 7.19 -18.00 3.84
CA VAL A 206 8.08 -17.36 4.81
C VAL A 206 9.30 -18.24 5.05
N ILE A 207 10.48 -17.65 4.95
CA ILE A 207 11.77 -18.33 5.10
C ILE A 207 12.45 -17.79 6.35
N ASN A 208 12.81 -18.68 7.27
CA ASN A 208 13.58 -18.40 8.48
C ASN A 208 15.07 -18.61 8.20
N CYS A 209 15.80 -17.52 8.00
CA CYS A 209 17.24 -17.53 7.78
C CYS A 209 18.05 -17.48 9.08
N TYR A 210 17.41 -17.81 10.22
CA TYR A 210 17.92 -17.72 11.60
C TYR A 210 18.24 -16.31 12.09
N THR A 211 18.89 -15.47 11.28
CA THR A 211 19.20 -14.06 11.59
C THR A 211 18.06 -13.13 11.24
N HIS A 212 17.28 -13.45 10.22
CA HIS A 212 16.21 -12.65 9.66
C HIS A 212 15.14 -13.52 8.99
N TYR A 213 14.05 -12.91 8.52
CA TYR A 213 13.04 -13.56 7.71
C TYR A 213 13.02 -13.01 6.29
N VAL A 214 12.80 -13.88 5.31
CA VAL A 214 12.42 -13.48 3.95
C VAL A 214 10.95 -13.89 3.76
N VAL A 215 10.10 -12.92 3.41
CA VAL A 215 8.67 -13.13 3.19
C VAL A 215 8.37 -12.87 1.72
N VAL A 216 7.82 -13.88 1.04
CA VAL A 216 7.35 -13.77 -0.34
C VAL A 216 5.82 -13.71 -0.34
N GLU A 217 5.28 -12.66 -0.94
CA GLU A 217 3.84 -12.42 -1.04
C GLU A 217 3.41 -12.39 -2.50
N LEU A 218 2.35 -13.13 -2.81
CA LEU A 218 1.70 -13.11 -4.11
C LEU A 218 0.74 -11.93 -4.12
N ASP A 219 1.24 -10.82 -4.65
CA ASP A 219 0.52 -9.56 -4.76
C ASP A 219 -0.27 -9.51 -6.07
N GLU A 220 -1.37 -10.24 -6.10
CA GLU A 220 -2.31 -10.25 -7.22
C GLU A 220 -3.16 -8.96 -7.21
N ASN A 221 -3.22 -8.25 -8.34
CA ASN A 221 -3.87 -6.93 -8.51
C ASN A 221 -3.18 -5.72 -7.87
N GLN A 222 -1.94 -5.44 -8.28
CA GLN A 222 -1.47 -4.06 -8.21
C GLN A 222 -2.48 -3.12 -8.90
N HIS A 223 -2.94 -2.10 -8.13
CA HIS A 223 -3.70 -0.91 -8.54
C HIS A 223 -5.20 -0.79 -8.18
N ARG A 224 -5.66 -1.15 -6.97
CA ARG A 224 -7.01 -0.70 -6.55
C ARG A 224 -7.12 0.21 -5.33
N HIS A 225 -6.03 0.55 -4.62
CA HIS A 225 -6.14 1.60 -3.61
C HIS A 225 -4.85 2.40 -3.35
N PRO A 226 -4.86 3.75 -3.48
CA PRO A 226 -3.75 4.61 -3.11
C PRO A 226 -3.54 4.75 -1.60
N SER A 227 -4.37 4.12 -0.75
CA SER A 227 -4.07 3.98 0.69
C SER A 227 -3.41 2.66 1.05
N TYR A 228 -3.09 1.80 0.07
CA TYR A 228 -2.02 0.82 0.26
C TYR A 228 -0.71 1.57 0.05
N THR A 229 -0.50 2.59 0.88
CA THR A 229 0.82 3.20 0.95
C THR A 229 1.78 2.15 1.49
N PRO A 230 3.08 2.23 1.13
CA PRO A 230 4.12 1.41 1.69
C PRO A 230 3.96 1.17 3.20
N GLU A 231 3.62 2.27 3.86
CA GLU A 231 3.21 2.48 5.24
C GLU A 231 2.13 1.53 5.81
N CYS A 232 1.10 1.12 5.07
CA CYS A 232 0.09 0.16 5.58
C CYS A 232 0.69 -1.24 5.72
N THR A 233 1.59 -1.62 4.82
CA THR A 233 2.45 -2.79 4.96
C THR A 233 3.41 -2.60 6.15
N GLU A 234 3.96 -1.41 6.37
CA GLU A 234 4.82 -1.18 7.55
C GLU A 234 4.07 -1.30 8.88
N THR A 235 2.81 -0.88 8.97
CA THR A 235 2.01 -1.06 10.20
C THR A 235 1.70 -2.55 10.44
N ARG A 236 1.53 -3.32 9.36
CA ARG A 236 1.39 -4.78 9.37
C ARG A 236 2.67 -5.49 9.82
N ILE A 237 3.82 -4.99 9.36
CA ILE A 237 5.16 -5.50 9.66
C ILE A 237 5.56 -5.13 11.09
N ASN A 238 5.24 -3.91 11.54
CA ASN A 238 5.51 -3.46 12.89
C ASN A 238 4.74 -4.29 13.93
N ASN A 239 3.48 -4.66 13.66
CA ASN A 239 2.74 -5.60 14.52
C ASN A 239 3.35 -7.02 14.52
N LEU A 240 3.94 -7.48 13.41
CA LEU A 240 4.65 -8.77 13.34
C LEU A 240 6.00 -8.72 14.08
N VAL A 241 6.67 -7.57 14.05
CA VAL A 241 7.98 -7.30 14.69
C VAL A 241 7.82 -7.05 16.20
N GLU A 242 6.75 -6.37 16.63
CA GLU A 242 6.43 -6.15 18.05
C GLU A 242 6.13 -7.47 18.79
N ASP A 243 5.45 -8.42 18.12
CA ASP A 243 5.09 -9.70 18.72
C ASP A 243 6.14 -10.82 18.48
N GLY A 244 7.08 -10.62 17.55
CA GLY A 244 8.00 -11.63 17.04
C GLY A 244 9.49 -11.36 17.28
N LYS A 245 9.91 -11.13 18.53
CA LYS A 245 11.34 -11.15 18.97
C LYS A 245 12.37 -10.63 17.93
N CYS A 246 12.21 -9.38 17.48
CA CYS A 246 13.25 -8.52 16.89
C CYS A 246 14.20 -9.13 15.83
N LYS A 247 13.70 -9.87 14.84
CA LYS A 247 14.51 -10.24 13.67
C LYS A 247 14.20 -9.34 12.46
N PRO A 248 15.21 -8.86 11.71
CA PRO A 248 14.99 -8.17 10.44
C PRO A 248 14.12 -8.99 9.49
N MET A 249 13.37 -8.31 8.61
CA MET A 249 12.50 -8.96 7.63
C MET A 249 12.66 -8.33 6.25
N ALA A 250 12.84 -9.15 5.21
CA ALA A 250 12.82 -8.74 3.80
C ALA A 250 11.47 -9.15 3.18
N PHE A 251 10.86 -8.26 2.40
CA PHE A 251 9.59 -8.52 1.70
C PHE A 251 9.79 -8.54 0.19
N ILE A 252 9.36 -9.63 -0.44
CA ILE A 252 9.42 -9.84 -1.87
C ILE A 252 7.98 -9.98 -2.36
N HIS A 253 7.55 -9.13 -3.30
CA HIS A 253 6.19 -9.18 -3.84
C HIS A 253 6.19 -9.78 -5.25
N PHE A 254 5.62 -10.97 -5.41
CA PHE A 254 5.37 -11.61 -6.70
C PHE A 254 4.03 -11.20 -7.29
N ASN A 255 4.07 -10.42 -8.38
CA ASN A 255 2.88 -10.12 -9.16
C ASN A 255 2.84 -10.99 -10.43
N PRO A 256 1.94 -11.98 -10.52
CA PRO A 256 1.77 -12.79 -11.72
C PRO A 256 0.85 -12.14 -12.77
N ASP A 257 0.15 -11.06 -12.42
CA ASP A 257 -0.83 -10.41 -13.30
C ASP A 257 -0.15 -9.40 -14.25
N GLY A 258 -0.87 -9.00 -15.30
CA GLY A 258 -0.42 -7.95 -16.21
C GLY A 258 -0.54 -6.56 -15.57
N TYR A 259 0.43 -5.69 -15.81
CA TYR A 259 0.45 -4.34 -15.26
C TYR A 259 0.93 -3.33 -16.30
N LYS A 260 0.70 -2.04 -16.00
CA LYS A 260 1.14 -0.92 -16.84
C LYS A 260 2.01 0.01 -16.03
N GLU A 261 3.15 0.34 -16.59
CA GLU A 261 4.12 1.24 -16.00
C GLU A 261 4.45 2.34 -17.02
N GLY A 262 3.94 3.54 -16.76
CA GLY A 262 3.90 4.62 -17.75
C GLY A 262 3.26 4.15 -19.06
N ASN A 263 4.04 4.18 -20.14
CA ASN A 263 3.62 3.73 -21.47
C ASN A 263 3.94 2.26 -21.76
N LYS A 264 4.70 1.58 -20.89
CA LYS A 264 5.03 0.16 -21.03
C LYS A 264 3.90 -0.68 -20.44
N SER A 265 3.52 -1.73 -21.15
CA SER A 265 2.56 -2.72 -20.67
C SER A 265 3.27 -4.05 -20.56
N THR A 266 3.26 -4.64 -19.37
CA THR A 266 3.77 -5.99 -19.14
C THR A 266 2.61 -6.96 -19.19
N GLU A 267 2.75 -8.02 -19.99
CA GLU A 267 1.72 -9.03 -20.14
C GLU A 267 1.52 -9.83 -18.85
N SER A 268 0.35 -10.43 -18.68
CA SER A 268 0.09 -11.35 -17.57
C SER A 268 0.82 -12.69 -17.79
N CYS A 269 1.26 -13.34 -16.72
CA CYS A 269 1.66 -14.74 -16.77
C CYS A 269 0.48 -15.65 -17.11
N PHE A 270 -0.77 -15.20 -16.90
CA PHE A 270 -1.98 -15.97 -17.18
C PHE A 270 -2.83 -15.24 -18.23
N GLN A 271 -3.07 -15.91 -19.37
CA GLN A 271 -3.85 -15.38 -20.49
C GLN A 271 -5.13 -16.19 -20.67
N LYS A 272 -6.29 -15.54 -20.89
CA LYS A 272 -7.51 -16.25 -21.27
C LYS A 272 -7.45 -16.64 -22.76
N ARG A 273 -7.50 -17.95 -23.05
CA ARG A 273 -7.68 -18.51 -24.40
C ARG A 273 -8.90 -19.43 -24.38
N GLU A 274 -9.85 -19.20 -25.28
CA GLU A 274 -11.10 -19.98 -25.36
C GLU A 274 -11.85 -20.10 -24.02
N GLY A 275 -11.83 -19.03 -23.21
CA GLY A 275 -12.47 -18.99 -21.90
C GLY A 275 -11.67 -19.66 -20.76
N LYS A 276 -10.53 -20.31 -21.05
CA LYS A 276 -9.66 -20.95 -20.06
C LYS A 276 -8.41 -20.13 -19.81
N TRP A 277 -7.94 -20.12 -18.57
CA TRP A 277 -6.64 -19.53 -18.22
C TRP A 277 -5.51 -20.45 -18.71
N VAL A 278 -4.59 -19.89 -19.46
CA VAL A 278 -3.41 -20.56 -20.00
C VAL A 278 -2.17 -19.83 -19.52
N LEU A 279 -1.20 -20.58 -19.01
CA LEU A 279 0.07 -20.05 -18.53
C LEU A 279 0.94 -19.61 -19.71
N ASN A 280 1.38 -18.36 -19.70
CA ASN A 280 2.47 -17.85 -20.53
C ASN A 280 3.80 -18.28 -19.90
N GLN A 281 4.28 -19.45 -20.29
CA GLN A 281 5.49 -20.06 -19.71
C GLN A 281 6.70 -19.14 -19.75
N LYS A 282 6.88 -18.37 -20.84
CA LYS A 282 8.03 -17.46 -20.99
C LYS A 282 8.01 -16.38 -19.92
N GLU A 283 6.88 -15.71 -19.74
CA GLU A 283 6.77 -14.62 -18.75
C GLU A 283 6.75 -15.15 -17.33
N TRP A 284 6.14 -16.31 -17.11
CA TRP A 284 6.17 -17.02 -15.82
C TRP A 284 7.60 -17.35 -15.40
N THR A 285 8.37 -18.03 -16.25
CA THR A 285 9.77 -18.38 -15.95
C THR A 285 10.61 -17.11 -15.73
N ARG A 286 10.46 -16.08 -16.57
CA ARG A 286 11.19 -14.80 -16.39
C ARG A 286 10.96 -14.20 -15.00
N ARG A 287 9.71 -14.18 -14.52
CA ARG A 287 9.39 -13.64 -13.19
C ARG A 287 9.73 -14.57 -12.04
N LEU A 288 9.68 -15.88 -12.23
CA LEU A 288 10.13 -16.81 -11.20
C LEU A 288 11.63 -16.64 -10.97
N THR A 289 12.44 -16.67 -12.02
CA THR A 289 13.89 -16.46 -11.94
C THR A 289 14.21 -15.18 -11.18
N ALA A 290 13.59 -14.06 -11.56
CA ALA A 290 13.84 -12.78 -10.91
C ALA A 290 13.51 -12.76 -9.39
N VAL A 291 12.51 -13.52 -8.94
CA VAL A 291 12.22 -13.61 -7.49
C VAL A 291 13.04 -14.63 -6.78
N PHE A 292 13.35 -15.75 -7.42
CA PHE A 292 14.22 -16.76 -6.84
C PHE A 292 15.63 -16.21 -6.63
N ASP A 293 16.17 -15.46 -7.60
CA ASP A 293 17.43 -14.73 -7.45
C ASP A 293 17.40 -13.78 -6.24
N LYS A 294 16.28 -13.08 -6.01
CA LYS A 294 16.12 -12.17 -4.86
C LYS A 294 15.95 -12.92 -3.54
N VAL A 295 15.31 -14.08 -3.55
CA VAL A 295 15.21 -14.96 -2.39
C VAL A 295 16.61 -15.41 -1.98
N GLU A 296 17.43 -15.86 -2.93
CA GLU A 296 18.81 -16.27 -2.66
C GLU A 296 19.68 -15.12 -2.17
N GLU A 297 19.62 -13.96 -2.84
CA GLU A 297 20.36 -12.76 -2.45
C GLU A 297 20.09 -12.40 -0.99
N PHE A 298 18.81 -12.37 -0.59
CA PHE A 298 18.45 -11.98 0.77
C PHE A 298 18.71 -13.07 1.78
N ALA A 299 18.49 -14.34 1.43
CA ALA A 299 18.78 -15.46 2.32
C ALA A 299 20.29 -15.57 2.64
N ASN A 300 21.17 -15.28 1.67
CA ASN A 300 22.62 -15.56 1.78
C ASN A 300 23.51 -14.31 1.98
N GLY A 301 23.04 -13.11 1.62
CA GLY A 301 23.92 -11.93 1.43
C GLY A 301 23.49 -10.64 2.12
N TRP A 302 22.52 -10.68 3.04
CA TRP A 302 22.03 -9.44 3.65
C TRP A 302 22.99 -8.88 4.71
N ASP A 303 23.54 -7.68 4.46
CA ASP A 303 24.31 -6.92 5.46
C ASP A 303 23.36 -6.19 6.44
N PHE A 304 23.46 -6.54 7.73
CA PHE A 304 22.60 -6.02 8.81
C PHE A 304 23.13 -4.72 9.43
N THR A 305 23.96 -3.95 8.73
CA THR A 305 24.66 -2.77 9.27
C THR A 305 23.78 -1.65 9.83
N SER A 306 22.45 -1.73 9.72
CA SER A 306 21.55 -0.91 10.53
C SER A 306 20.60 -1.77 11.37
N ASN A 307 20.76 -1.70 12.70
CA ASN A 307 19.71 -2.05 13.67
C ASN A 307 18.50 -1.16 13.41
N LEU A 308 17.56 -1.61 12.57
CA LEU A 308 16.16 -1.19 12.47
C LEU A 308 15.58 -1.84 11.21
N THR A 309 14.37 -2.39 11.34
CA THR A 309 13.54 -2.99 10.30
C THR A 309 13.64 -2.26 8.96
N GLN A 310 14.41 -2.79 7.99
CA GLN A 310 14.47 -2.24 6.64
C GLN A 310 13.42 -2.92 5.75
N ILE A 311 12.33 -2.21 5.49
CA ILE A 311 11.26 -2.65 4.60
C ILE A 311 11.65 -2.23 3.18
N LYS A 312 12.27 -3.15 2.43
CA LYS A 312 12.48 -2.95 1.00
C LYS A 312 11.34 -3.64 0.25
N LYS A 313 10.59 -2.85 -0.52
CA LYS A 313 9.48 -3.31 -1.36
C LYS A 313 10.00 -3.49 -2.77
N PHE A 314 10.08 -4.73 -3.22
CA PHE A 314 10.46 -5.03 -4.60
C PHE A 314 9.20 -5.28 -5.39
N TYR A 315 8.86 -4.30 -6.23
CA TYR A 315 7.98 -4.48 -7.36
C TYR A 315 8.88 -4.79 -8.56
N TYR A 316 8.47 -5.76 -9.37
CA TYR A 316 9.33 -6.49 -10.30
C TYR A 316 10.09 -5.67 -11.37
N THR A 317 11.40 -5.96 -11.41
CA THR A 317 12.44 -5.96 -12.48
C THR A 317 12.65 -4.77 -13.44
N GLU A 318 13.88 -4.25 -13.33
CA GLU A 318 14.84 -3.77 -14.36
C GLU A 318 14.43 -2.48 -15.11
N ASP A 319 14.92 -1.28 -14.78
CA ASP A 319 16.22 -0.84 -14.22
C ASP A 319 16.08 0.11 -13.01
#